data_AF-A0A9P3E400-F1
#
_entry.id   AF-A0A9P3E400-F1
#
_cell.length_a   1.000
_cell.length_b   1.000
_cell.length_c   1.000
_cell.angle_alpha   90.00
_cell.angle_beta   90.00
_cell.angle_gamma   90.00
#
_symmetry.space_group_name_H-M   'P 1'
#
loop_
_entity.id
_entity.type
_entity.pdbx_description
1 polymer ?
#
loop_
_entity_poly.entity_id
_entity_poly.type
_entity_poly.pdbx_seq_one_letter_code
_entity_poly.pdbx_strand_id
1 'polypeptide(L)'
;MDSVKPPAATPEVEPVTYLIIHPLLQDPLFLAAVGGLLLILVLFSVYRPGTKTSSRRKGTPTVLLVGPSDGGKTALFANLAQDKSTPTHTSVIPSDTTFAISSPDDPSRTKSIRLVDLPGHPRLRDEIKKYIKDADAVIFVVDVVGLVRNAASVAEDIPPVLVSLANSSFSSGSTAKFLLLAHKSDLLIRPTPTNPCPTIPTPTRNTAVERVRSILTREMDRLKSARGAVGGRIEGMGRVASSGGSWWSRLFGGGGGSVSEGEEVEEDEGLVWGAKGPWRWEDVEGVETEWAASGLGSIRDAKGDAGQGLDELKEFLWNI
;
A
#
# COMPACT_ATOMS: atom_id res chain seq x y z
N MET A 1 -9.63 -56.43 83.07
CA MET A 1 -8.71 -56.54 81.93
C MET A 1 -9.11 -55.48 80.93
N ASP A 2 -8.13 -54.99 80.18
CA ASP A 2 -8.21 -53.99 79.11
C ASP A 2 -8.10 -52.53 79.58
N SER A 3 -7.27 -51.68 79.01
CA SER A 3 -5.98 -51.83 78.33
C SER A 3 -5.45 -50.40 78.26
N VAL A 4 -4.22 -50.17 78.69
CA VAL A 4 -3.54 -48.86 78.60
C VAL A 4 -3.35 -48.51 77.13
N LYS A 5 -3.83 -47.33 76.71
CA LYS A 5 -3.49 -46.72 75.41
C LYS A 5 -2.74 -45.40 75.65
N PRO A 6 -1.48 -45.26 75.19
CA PRO A 6 -0.71 -44.02 75.37
C PRO A 6 -1.20 -42.93 74.40
N PRO A 7 -1.04 -41.63 74.73
CA PRO A 7 -1.40 -40.54 73.83
C PRO A 7 -0.43 -40.46 72.64
N ALA A 8 -1.00 -40.28 71.44
CA ALA A 8 -0.29 -40.14 70.18
C ALA A 8 0.47 -38.80 70.09
N ALA A 9 1.68 -38.83 69.55
CA ALA A 9 2.49 -37.65 69.26
C ALA A 9 1.80 -36.74 68.24
N THR A 10 1.69 -35.45 68.56
CA THR A 10 1.30 -34.39 67.62
C THR A 10 2.51 -34.01 66.75
N PRO A 11 2.38 -33.93 65.41
CA PRO A 11 3.46 -33.41 64.57
C PRO A 11 3.57 -31.89 64.75
N GLU A 12 4.78 -31.40 65.01
CA GLU A 12 5.10 -29.97 64.92
C GLU A 12 4.86 -29.51 63.47
N VAL A 13 3.89 -28.62 63.29
CA VAL A 13 3.66 -27.97 62.00
C VAL A 13 4.59 -26.76 61.97
N GLU A 14 5.75 -26.91 61.33
CA GLU A 14 6.60 -25.75 61.03
C GLU A 14 5.82 -24.78 60.12
N PRO A 15 5.74 -23.50 60.48
CA PRO A 15 4.92 -22.55 59.74
C PRO A 15 5.56 -22.24 58.39
N VAL A 16 4.73 -22.27 57.33
CA VAL A 16 5.03 -22.03 55.90
C VAL A 16 5.65 -20.64 55.63
N THR A 17 5.83 -19.82 56.66
CA THR A 17 6.34 -18.45 56.61
C THR A 17 7.76 -18.35 56.05
N TYR A 18 8.60 -19.37 56.20
CA TYR A 18 9.99 -19.33 55.70
C TYR A 18 10.12 -19.36 54.18
N LEU A 19 9.09 -19.80 53.44
CA LEU A 19 9.11 -19.76 51.96
C LEU A 19 8.87 -18.36 51.40
N ILE A 20 8.31 -17.44 52.19
CA ILE A 20 8.03 -16.05 51.78
C ILE A 20 9.25 -15.15 52.02
N ILE A 21 10.19 -15.59 52.87
CA ILE A 21 11.39 -14.82 53.26
C ILE A 21 12.61 -15.42 52.55
N HIS A 22 12.55 -15.54 51.22
CA HIS A 22 13.76 -15.83 50.46
C HIS A 22 14.65 -14.57 50.44
N PRO A 23 15.93 -14.65 50.84
CA PRO A 23 16.85 -13.51 50.96
C PRO A 23 17.07 -12.72 49.66
N LEU A 24 16.69 -13.29 48.52
CA LEU A 24 16.69 -12.66 47.20
C LEU A 24 15.78 -11.44 47.09
N LEU A 25 14.70 -11.35 47.89
CA LEU A 25 13.76 -10.22 47.87
C LEU A 25 14.22 -9.02 48.70
N GLN A 26 15.31 -9.14 49.46
CA GLN A 26 15.81 -8.09 50.34
C GLN A 26 17.02 -7.34 49.77
N ASP A 27 17.56 -7.83 48.64
CA ASP A 27 18.67 -7.19 47.96
C ASP A 27 18.19 -5.95 47.19
N PRO A 28 18.70 -4.75 47.52
CA PRO A 28 18.27 -3.50 46.87
C PRO A 28 18.55 -3.51 45.36
N LEU A 29 19.54 -4.30 44.93
CA LEU A 29 19.87 -4.49 43.51
C LEU A 29 18.79 -5.30 42.76
N PHE A 30 18.24 -6.34 43.39
CA PHE A 30 17.21 -7.17 42.78
C PHE A 30 15.90 -6.40 42.67
N LEU A 31 15.53 -5.66 43.73
CA LEU A 31 14.35 -4.80 43.72
C LEU A 31 14.42 -3.71 42.64
N ALA A 32 15.60 -3.08 42.48
CA ALA A 32 15.84 -2.09 41.43
C ALA A 32 15.78 -2.70 40.02
N ALA A 33 16.33 -3.90 39.82
CA ALA A 33 16.31 -4.59 38.53
C ALA A 33 14.87 -4.99 38.11
N VAL A 34 14.08 -5.53 39.04
CA VAL A 34 12.68 -5.90 38.79
C VAL A 34 11.82 -4.66 38.54
N GLY A 35 12.03 -3.59 39.32
CA GLY A 35 11.36 -2.30 39.09
C GLY A 35 11.71 -1.68 37.74
N GLY A 36 12.99 -1.71 37.35
CA GLY A 36 13.46 -1.24 36.05
C GLY A 36 12.89 -2.05 34.88
N LEU A 37 12.84 -3.38 35.01
CA LEU A 37 12.23 -4.26 34.00
C LEU A 37 10.73 -3.95 33.85
N LEU A 38 10.01 -3.77 34.95
CA LEU A 38 8.60 -3.39 34.93
C LEU A 38 8.40 -2.03 34.27
N LEU A 39 9.25 -1.04 34.57
CA LEU A 39 9.16 0.28 33.97
C LEU A 39 9.46 0.25 32.47
N ILE A 40 10.45 -0.56 32.03
CA ILE A 40 10.73 -0.80 30.61
C ILE A 40 9.58 -1.53 29.94
N LEU A 41 8.95 -2.53 30.57
CA LEU A 41 7.78 -3.23 30.03
C LEU A 41 6.56 -2.33 29.95
N VAL A 42 6.35 -1.45 30.93
CA VAL A 42 5.29 -0.44 30.91
C VAL A 42 5.56 0.60 29.83
N LEU A 43 6.79 1.12 29.72
CA LEU A 43 7.18 1.99 28.61
C LEU A 43 7.01 1.25 27.28
N PHE A 44 7.45 0.01 27.14
CA PHE A 44 7.31 -0.75 25.91
C PHE A 44 5.86 -1.10 25.60
N SER A 45 4.99 -1.23 26.61
CA SER A 45 3.55 -1.46 26.46
C SER A 45 2.81 -0.17 26.04
N VAL A 46 3.19 0.97 26.62
CA VAL A 46 2.61 2.30 26.33
C VAL A 46 3.15 2.87 25.03
N TYR A 47 4.44 2.66 24.77
CA TYR A 47 5.16 2.99 23.53
C TYR A 47 5.32 1.77 22.63
N ARG A 48 4.38 0.82 22.64
CA ARG A 48 4.36 -0.17 21.55
C ARG A 48 4.27 0.63 20.27
N PRO A 49 5.24 0.56 19.34
CA PRO A 49 5.00 0.98 17.97
C PRO A 49 3.85 0.09 17.52
N GLY A 50 2.66 0.67 17.45
CA GLY A 50 1.45 -0.09 17.33
C GLY A 50 1.59 -1.03 16.16
N THR A 51 1.53 -2.34 16.43
CA THR A 51 0.93 -3.28 15.50
C THR A 51 -0.52 -2.86 15.38
N LYS A 52 -0.74 -1.74 14.71
CA LYS A 52 -2.03 -1.23 14.32
C LYS A 52 -2.49 -2.24 13.29
N THR A 53 -3.11 -3.31 13.75
CA THR A 53 -4.13 -3.98 12.96
C THR A 53 -5.08 -2.88 12.56
N SER A 54 -4.89 -2.44 11.31
CA SER A 54 -5.67 -1.46 10.59
C SER A 54 -7.11 -1.62 11.04
N SER A 55 -7.61 -0.63 11.79
CA SER A 55 -9.04 -0.50 12.02
C SER A 55 -9.63 -0.16 10.67
N ARG A 56 -9.87 -1.23 9.89
CA ARG A 56 -10.46 -1.21 8.55
C ARG A 56 -11.64 -0.26 8.63
N ARG A 57 -11.54 0.90 7.95
CA ARG A 57 -12.64 1.86 7.86
C ARG A 57 -13.88 1.04 7.52
N LYS A 58 -14.91 1.15 8.35
CA LYS A 58 -16.12 0.31 8.33
C LYS A 58 -17.04 0.69 7.16
N GLY A 59 -16.45 0.98 6.01
CA GLY A 59 -17.10 1.46 4.79
C GLY A 59 -16.62 0.67 3.57
N THR A 60 -17.34 0.84 2.46
CA THR A 60 -16.98 0.24 1.17
C THR A 60 -15.64 0.78 0.69
N PRO A 61 -14.64 -0.08 0.39
CA PRO A 61 -13.34 0.39 -0.05
C PRO A 61 -13.45 1.17 -1.36
N THR A 62 -12.75 2.29 -1.44
CA THR A 62 -12.73 3.15 -2.63
C THR A 62 -11.45 2.89 -3.44
N VAL A 63 -11.62 2.64 -4.73
CA VAL A 63 -10.55 2.35 -5.68
C VAL A 63 -10.57 3.36 -6.81
N LEU A 64 -9.43 3.97 -7.09
CA LEU A 64 -9.30 4.97 -8.16
C LEU A 64 -8.62 4.38 -9.38
N LEU A 65 -9.17 4.65 -10.56
CA LEU A 65 -8.49 4.42 -11.83
C LEU A 65 -7.75 5.68 -12.24
N VAL A 66 -6.43 5.60 -12.32
CA VAL A 66 -5.54 6.70 -12.69
C VAL A 66 -4.59 6.23 -13.79
N GLY A 67 -4.00 7.16 -14.53
CA GLY A 67 -3.02 6.85 -15.59
C GLY A 67 -3.24 7.68 -16.86
N PRO A 68 -2.38 7.51 -17.87
CA PRO A 68 -2.42 8.27 -19.13
C PRO A 68 -3.77 8.16 -19.84
N SER A 69 -4.17 9.20 -20.58
CA SER A 69 -5.46 9.26 -21.29
C SER A 69 -5.74 8.01 -22.13
N ASP A 70 -4.74 7.48 -22.82
CA ASP A 70 -4.89 6.37 -23.77
C ASP A 70 -4.73 4.97 -23.13
N GLY A 71 -4.60 4.93 -21.80
CA GLY A 71 -4.41 3.69 -21.04
C GLY A 71 -5.60 2.73 -21.06
N GLY A 72 -6.80 3.19 -21.45
CA GLY A 72 -8.01 2.36 -21.48
C GLY A 72 -8.84 2.37 -20.19
N LYS A 73 -8.61 3.32 -19.28
CA LYS A 73 -9.30 3.45 -17.99
C LYS A 73 -10.82 3.38 -18.09
N THR A 74 -11.43 4.17 -18.97
CA THR A 74 -12.89 4.21 -19.15
C THR A 74 -13.43 2.92 -19.76
N ALA A 75 -12.68 2.25 -20.64
CA ALA A 75 -13.08 0.94 -21.19
C ALA A 75 -13.04 -0.15 -20.11
N LEU A 76 -12.01 -0.11 -19.26
CA LEU A 76 -11.87 -1.00 -18.11
C LEU A 76 -12.98 -0.75 -17.07
N PHE A 77 -13.27 0.52 -16.77
CA PHE A 77 -14.38 0.93 -15.90
C PHE A 77 -15.72 0.40 -16.42
N ALA A 78 -16.00 0.61 -17.71
CA ALA A 78 -17.22 0.12 -18.34
C ALA A 78 -17.32 -1.41 -18.29
N ASN A 79 -16.22 -2.13 -18.46
CA ASN A 79 -16.19 -3.60 -18.40
C ASN A 79 -16.47 -4.12 -16.98
N LEU A 80 -15.83 -3.53 -15.96
CA LEU A 80 -16.09 -3.87 -14.56
C LEU A 80 -17.52 -3.51 -14.12
N ALA A 81 -18.08 -2.42 -14.63
CA ALA A 81 -19.45 -2.00 -14.34
C ALA A 81 -20.51 -2.87 -15.05
N GLN A 82 -20.24 -3.34 -16.27
CA GLN A 82 -21.20 -4.12 -17.07
C GLN A 82 -21.30 -5.59 -16.64
N ASP A 83 -20.27 -6.13 -16.00
CA ASP A 83 -20.23 -7.53 -15.56
C ASP A 83 -21.24 -7.86 -14.45
N LYS A 84 -21.82 -6.84 -13.81
CA LYS A 84 -22.92 -6.97 -12.85
C LYS A 84 -23.95 -5.88 -13.11
N SER A 85 -24.88 -6.17 -14.02
CA SER A 85 -26.09 -5.41 -14.28
C SER A 85 -26.80 -4.99 -12.98
N THR A 86 -26.58 -3.75 -12.54
CA THR A 86 -27.56 -2.94 -11.79
C THR A 86 -27.66 -1.57 -12.46
N PRO A 87 -28.88 -1.02 -12.61
CA PRO A 87 -29.09 0.21 -13.37
C PRO A 87 -28.72 1.39 -12.48
N THR A 88 -27.76 2.23 -12.87
CA THR A 88 -27.61 3.53 -12.22
C THR A 88 -27.08 4.61 -13.13
N HIS A 89 -27.60 5.81 -12.87
CA HIS A 89 -27.72 6.93 -13.78
C HIS A 89 -26.39 7.56 -14.21
N THR A 90 -26.37 7.95 -15.48
CA THR A 90 -25.34 8.76 -16.13
C THR A 90 -25.04 10.03 -15.34
N SER A 91 -23.78 10.26 -14.99
CA SER A 91 -23.32 11.57 -14.56
C SER A 91 -22.16 12.02 -15.44
N VAL A 92 -22.21 13.29 -15.84
CA VAL A 92 -21.26 14.03 -16.68
C VAL A 92 -20.06 14.50 -15.80
N ILE A 93 -19.71 13.70 -14.80
CA ILE A 93 -18.87 13.95 -13.61
C ILE A 93 -17.99 12.68 -13.48
N PRO A 94 -16.75 12.71 -12.91
CA PRO A 94 -15.92 11.52 -12.70
C PRO A 94 -16.78 10.30 -12.35
N SER A 95 -16.71 9.28 -13.19
CA SER A 95 -17.70 8.21 -13.14
C SER A 95 -17.43 7.36 -11.91
N ASP A 96 -18.31 7.50 -10.92
CA ASP A 96 -18.33 6.77 -9.66
C ASP A 96 -19.35 5.64 -9.76
N THR A 97 -18.91 4.40 -9.61
CA THR A 97 -19.79 3.23 -9.54
C THR A 97 -19.42 2.38 -8.35
N THR A 98 -20.42 1.93 -7.60
CA THR A 98 -20.22 0.88 -6.61
C THR A 98 -20.67 -0.44 -7.20
N PHE A 99 -19.79 -1.43 -7.22
CA PHE A 99 -20.09 -2.76 -7.74
C PHE A 99 -19.69 -3.81 -6.71
N ALA A 100 -20.39 -4.94 -6.70
CA ALA A 100 -20.04 -6.07 -5.86
C ALA A 100 -19.03 -6.96 -6.59
N ILE A 101 -17.94 -7.38 -5.96
CA ILE A 101 -17.04 -8.43 -6.46
C ILE A 101 -17.35 -9.72 -5.72
N SER A 102 -17.35 -10.83 -6.45
CA SER A 102 -17.51 -12.16 -5.87
C SER A 102 -16.12 -12.75 -5.60
N SER A 103 -15.99 -13.55 -4.54
CA SER A 103 -14.72 -14.23 -4.23
C SER A 103 -14.29 -15.12 -5.40
N PRO A 104 -12.98 -15.21 -5.71
CA PRO A 104 -12.46 -16.16 -6.70
C PRO A 104 -12.80 -17.62 -6.36
N ASP A 105 -12.73 -17.97 -5.07
CA ASP A 105 -12.91 -19.36 -4.60
C ASP A 105 -14.37 -19.72 -4.28
N ASP A 106 -15.23 -18.73 -4.00
CA ASP A 106 -16.60 -18.95 -3.54
C ASP A 106 -17.55 -17.85 -4.08
N PRO A 107 -18.36 -18.14 -5.11
CA PRO A 107 -19.23 -17.14 -5.71
C PRO A 107 -20.34 -16.63 -4.78
N SER A 108 -20.58 -17.29 -3.64
CA SER A 108 -21.56 -16.86 -2.64
C SER A 108 -21.09 -15.68 -1.78
N ARG A 109 -19.77 -15.48 -1.68
CA ARG A 109 -19.19 -14.36 -0.92
C ARG A 109 -19.05 -13.16 -1.84
N THR A 110 -19.68 -12.05 -1.45
CA THR A 110 -19.63 -10.79 -2.19
C THR A 110 -19.12 -9.66 -1.33
N LYS A 111 -18.37 -8.75 -1.95
CA LYS A 111 -17.75 -7.57 -1.35
C LYS A 111 -18.06 -6.36 -2.22
N SER A 112 -18.65 -5.30 -1.67
CA SER A 112 -18.85 -4.06 -2.42
C SER A 112 -17.54 -3.29 -2.53
N ILE A 113 -17.29 -2.68 -3.68
CA ILE A 113 -16.16 -1.80 -3.96
C ILE A 113 -16.67 -0.59 -4.73
N ARG A 114 -16.23 0.61 -4.32
CA ARG A 114 -16.51 1.86 -5.02
C ARG A 114 -15.35 2.13 -5.98
N LEU A 115 -15.65 2.17 -7.28
CA LEU A 115 -14.70 2.46 -8.35
C LEU A 115 -14.94 3.86 -8.88
N VAL A 116 -13.87 4.64 -8.97
CA VAL A 116 -13.93 6.00 -9.53
C VAL A 116 -12.99 6.08 -10.72
N ASP A 117 -13.52 6.37 -11.91
CA ASP A 117 -12.70 6.69 -13.08
C ASP A 117 -12.28 8.15 -13.03
N LEU A 118 -10.97 8.40 -13.04
CA LEU A 118 -10.42 9.75 -13.06
C LEU A 118 -9.81 10.04 -14.43
N PRO A 119 -10.15 11.18 -15.05
CA PRO A 119 -9.64 11.54 -16.36
C PRO A 119 -8.12 11.79 -16.31
N GLY A 120 -7.39 11.11 -17.19
CA GLY A 120 -5.91 11.14 -17.23
C GLY A 120 -5.28 12.39 -17.83
N HIS A 121 -5.98 13.53 -17.86
CA HIS A 121 -5.47 14.76 -18.44
C HIS A 121 -4.76 15.60 -17.34
N PRO A 122 -3.56 16.18 -17.59
CA PRO A 122 -2.82 16.92 -16.56
C PRO A 122 -3.58 18.05 -15.88
N ARG A 123 -4.58 18.64 -16.55
CA ARG A 123 -5.47 19.68 -16.01
C ARG A 123 -6.41 19.21 -14.91
N LEU A 124 -6.57 17.89 -14.74
CA LEU A 124 -7.50 17.28 -13.79
C LEU A 124 -6.77 16.62 -12.61
N ARG A 125 -5.46 16.86 -12.48
CA ARG A 125 -4.62 16.42 -11.34
C ARG A 125 -5.14 16.96 -9.99
N ASP A 126 -5.73 18.16 -9.98
CA ASP A 126 -6.31 18.74 -8.76
C ASP A 126 -7.59 18.02 -8.32
N GLU A 127 -8.31 17.42 -9.27
CA GLU A 127 -9.47 16.58 -8.99
C GLU A 127 -9.03 15.25 -8.37
N ILE A 128 -7.94 14.66 -8.89
CA ILE A 128 -7.32 13.44 -8.33
C ILE A 128 -6.99 13.61 -6.83
N LYS A 129 -6.42 14.76 -6.43
CA LYS A 129 -6.10 15.05 -5.02
C LYS A 129 -7.32 15.02 -4.10
N LYS A 130 -8.52 15.34 -4.60
CA LYS A 130 -9.76 15.30 -3.80
C LYS A 130 -10.18 13.86 -3.52
N TYR A 131 -10.13 13.00 -4.54
CA TYR A 131 -10.54 11.61 -4.42
C TYR A 131 -9.50 10.71 -3.74
N ILE A 132 -8.20 11.03 -3.83
CA ILE A 132 -7.13 10.24 -3.19
C ILE A 132 -7.24 10.20 -1.67
N LYS A 133 -7.76 11.25 -1.02
CA LYS A 133 -7.94 11.28 0.45
C LYS A 133 -8.87 10.18 0.96
N ASP A 134 -9.82 9.79 0.13
CA ASP A 134 -10.82 8.76 0.45
C ASP A 134 -10.47 7.40 -0.17
N ALA A 135 -9.36 7.29 -0.90
CA ALA A 135 -8.98 6.07 -1.61
C ALA A 135 -8.20 5.10 -0.71
N ASP A 136 -8.64 3.84 -0.71
CA ASP A 136 -7.92 2.73 -0.07
C ASP A 136 -6.92 2.08 -1.04
N ALA A 137 -7.22 2.16 -2.35
CA ALA A 137 -6.32 1.69 -3.40
C ALA A 137 -6.36 2.56 -4.65
N VAL A 138 -5.26 2.57 -5.40
CA VAL A 138 -5.17 3.21 -6.71
C VAL A 138 -4.66 2.19 -7.73
N ILE A 139 -5.36 2.10 -8.87
CA ILE A 139 -4.96 1.32 -10.02
C ILE A 139 -4.44 2.29 -11.08
N PHE A 140 -3.14 2.23 -11.34
CA PHE A 140 -2.48 2.99 -12.38
C PHE A 140 -2.44 2.17 -13.68
N VAL A 141 -3.32 2.52 -14.63
CA VAL A 141 -3.55 1.77 -15.87
C VAL A 141 -2.60 2.26 -16.96
N VAL A 142 -1.78 1.34 -17.49
CA VAL A 142 -0.77 1.62 -18.51
C VAL A 142 -1.02 0.77 -19.73
N ASP A 143 -1.05 1.39 -20.91
CA ASP A 143 -1.05 0.68 -22.19
C ASP A 143 0.33 0.07 -22.44
N VAL A 144 0.40 -1.27 -22.48
CA VAL A 144 1.66 -2.00 -22.65
C VAL A 144 2.34 -1.69 -24.00
N VAL A 145 1.56 -1.50 -25.06
CA VAL A 145 2.10 -1.19 -26.40
C VAL A 145 2.45 0.28 -26.52
N GLY A 146 1.58 1.15 -26.00
CA GLY A 146 1.78 2.61 -26.00
C GLY A 146 2.94 3.07 -25.13
N LEU A 147 3.27 2.33 -24.06
CA LEU A 147 4.30 2.70 -23.09
C LEU A 147 5.67 2.93 -23.74
N VAL A 148 6.06 2.14 -24.74
CA VAL A 148 7.38 2.27 -25.39
C VAL A 148 7.61 3.68 -25.97
N ARG A 149 6.54 4.34 -26.42
CA ARG A 149 6.63 5.69 -27.02
C ARG A 149 6.50 6.81 -25.98
N ASN A 150 5.72 6.56 -24.93
CA ASN A 150 5.32 7.59 -23.96
C ASN A 150 5.91 7.38 -22.56
N ALA A 151 6.91 6.50 -22.40
CA ALA A 151 7.45 6.07 -21.11
C ALA A 151 7.83 7.22 -20.17
N ALA A 152 8.50 8.25 -20.70
CA ALA A 152 8.91 9.42 -19.91
C ALA A 152 7.71 10.19 -19.33
N SER A 153 6.71 10.48 -20.17
CA SER A 153 5.50 11.19 -19.73
C SER A 153 4.70 10.37 -18.73
N VAL A 154 4.57 9.06 -18.95
CA VAL A 154 3.86 8.16 -18.02
C VAL A 154 4.59 8.07 -16.69
N ALA A 155 5.92 8.01 -16.68
CA ALA A 155 6.70 7.98 -15.46
C ALA A 155 6.61 9.30 -14.67
N GLU A 156 6.47 10.45 -15.33
CA GLU A 156 6.27 11.74 -14.67
C GLU A 156 4.92 11.86 -13.94
N ASP A 157 3.91 11.09 -14.36
CA ASP A 157 2.58 11.05 -13.72
C ASP A 157 2.56 10.21 -12.43
N ILE A 158 3.51 9.30 -12.23
CA ILE A 158 3.52 8.35 -11.10
C ILE A 158 3.89 9.01 -9.76
N PRO A 159 5.00 9.77 -9.62
CA PRO A 159 5.41 10.34 -8.34
C PRO A 159 4.31 11.19 -7.66
N PRO A 160 3.60 12.11 -8.36
CA PRO A 160 2.54 12.89 -7.73
C PRO A 160 1.40 12.04 -7.15
N VAL A 161 1.09 10.91 -7.79
CA VAL A 161 0.09 9.95 -7.31
C VAL A 161 0.61 9.22 -6.07
N LEU A 162 1.86 8.74 -6.10
CA LEU A 162 2.49 8.07 -4.97
C LEU A 162 2.61 8.98 -3.74
N VAL A 163 3.03 10.24 -3.90
CA VAL A 163 3.08 11.23 -2.81
C VAL A 163 1.70 11.40 -2.18
N SER A 164 0.69 11.66 -3.01
CA SER A 164 -0.68 11.90 -2.54
C SER A 164 -1.23 10.67 -1.78
N LEU A 165 -0.89 9.48 -2.25
CA LEU A 165 -1.32 8.20 -1.66
C LEU A 165 -0.56 7.89 -0.37
N ALA A 166 0.76 8.11 -0.32
CA ALA A 166 1.57 8.00 0.89
C ALA A 166 1.05 8.94 1.99
N ASN A 167 0.80 10.21 1.66
CA ASN A 167 0.23 11.18 2.58
C ASN A 167 -1.16 10.78 3.11
N SER A 168 -2.01 10.23 2.25
CA SER A 168 -3.30 9.66 2.66
C SER A 168 -3.12 8.47 3.60
N SER A 169 -2.15 7.59 3.33
CA SER A 169 -1.81 6.45 4.16
C SER A 169 -1.34 6.87 5.55
N PHE A 170 -0.44 7.85 5.65
CA PHE A 170 0.04 8.38 6.94
C PHE A 170 -1.08 9.01 7.76
N SER A 171 -1.97 9.78 7.12
CA SER A 171 -3.12 10.40 7.77
C SER A 171 -4.14 9.35 8.26
N SER A 172 -4.38 8.31 7.47
CA SER A 172 -5.31 7.22 7.79
C SER A 172 -4.72 6.18 8.76
N GLY A 173 -3.39 6.08 8.85
CA GLY A 173 -2.69 5.04 9.60
C GLY A 173 -2.81 3.63 9.00
N SER A 174 -3.23 3.52 7.74
CA SER A 174 -3.42 2.28 6.99
C SER A 174 -2.56 2.28 5.74
N THR A 175 -1.86 1.18 5.45
CA THR A 175 -1.07 1.01 4.22
C THR A 175 -2.01 1.03 3.01
N ALA A 176 -1.79 1.97 2.09
CA ALA A 176 -2.60 2.10 0.89
C ALA A 176 -2.01 1.25 -0.24
N LYS A 177 -2.87 0.67 -1.09
CA LYS A 177 -2.44 -0.23 -2.17
C LYS A 177 -2.32 0.49 -3.50
N PHE A 178 -1.24 0.25 -4.22
CA PHE A 178 -0.97 0.83 -5.53
C PHE A 178 -0.72 -0.28 -6.55
N LEU A 179 -1.67 -0.49 -7.47
CA LEU A 179 -1.56 -1.48 -8.55
C LEU A 179 -1.08 -0.82 -9.83
N LEU A 180 0.04 -1.27 -10.38
CA LEU A 180 0.44 -0.97 -11.75
C LEU A 180 -0.13 -2.02 -12.71
N LEU A 181 -1.14 -1.60 -13.49
CA LEU A 181 -1.87 -2.49 -14.38
C LEU A 181 -1.34 -2.38 -15.83
N ALA A 182 -0.71 -3.44 -16.31
CA ALA A 182 -0.31 -3.64 -17.69
C ALA A 182 -1.53 -3.99 -18.56
N HIS A 183 -2.20 -2.96 -19.09
CA HIS A 183 -3.42 -3.11 -19.89
C HIS A 183 -3.15 -3.31 -21.39
N LYS A 184 -4.16 -3.83 -22.10
CA LYS A 184 -4.10 -4.23 -23.51
C LYS A 184 -3.04 -5.32 -23.78
N SER A 185 -2.84 -6.22 -22.82
CA SER A 185 -1.90 -7.33 -22.94
C SER A 185 -2.30 -8.33 -24.03
N ASP A 186 -3.56 -8.33 -24.44
CA ASP A 186 -4.08 -9.05 -25.62
C ASP A 186 -3.38 -8.65 -26.92
N LEU A 187 -2.96 -7.38 -27.06
CA LEU A 187 -2.25 -6.90 -28.26
C LEU A 187 -0.83 -7.47 -28.40
N LEU A 188 -0.29 -8.07 -27.34
CA LEU A 188 0.99 -8.79 -27.41
C LEU A 188 0.86 -10.18 -28.03
N ILE A 189 -0.37 -10.71 -28.10
CA ILE A 189 -0.63 -12.02 -28.67
C ILE A 189 -0.50 -11.91 -30.18
N ARG A 190 0.37 -12.72 -30.77
CA ARG A 190 0.38 -12.90 -32.21
C ARG A 190 -0.75 -13.88 -32.57
N PRO A 191 -1.78 -13.46 -33.32
CA PRO A 191 -2.85 -14.38 -33.73
C PRO A 191 -2.23 -15.48 -34.58
N THR A 192 -2.40 -16.73 -34.12
CA THR A 192 -2.00 -17.93 -34.85
C THR A 192 -3.26 -18.67 -35.30
N PRO A 193 -3.32 -19.22 -36.53
CA PRO A 193 -4.52 -19.86 -37.09
C PRO A 193 -4.99 -21.10 -36.30
N THR A 194 -4.17 -21.62 -35.38
CA THR A 194 -4.46 -22.79 -34.54
C THR A 194 -4.97 -22.45 -33.14
N ASN A 195 -5.00 -21.18 -32.74
CA ASN A 195 -5.44 -20.75 -31.40
C ASN A 195 -6.50 -19.65 -31.50
N PRO A 196 -7.78 -19.99 -31.66
CA PRO A 196 -8.89 -19.07 -31.46
C PRO A 196 -9.17 -18.91 -29.95
N CYS A 197 -8.13 -18.75 -29.12
CA CYS A 197 -8.30 -18.74 -27.67
C CYS A 197 -8.73 -17.33 -27.21
N PRO A 198 -9.90 -17.17 -26.57
CA PRO A 198 -10.39 -15.88 -26.08
C PRO A 198 -9.64 -15.38 -24.83
N THR A 199 -8.69 -16.16 -24.31
CA THR A 199 -7.99 -15.91 -23.04
C THR A 199 -6.53 -15.56 -23.24
N ILE A 200 -6.04 -14.58 -22.49
CA ILE A 200 -4.63 -14.14 -22.54
C ILE A 200 -3.77 -15.20 -21.84
N PRO A 201 -2.81 -15.84 -22.53
CA PRO A 201 -1.94 -16.84 -21.91
C PRO A 201 -1.11 -16.25 -20.78
N THR A 202 -0.96 -16.97 -19.67
CA THR A 202 -0.09 -16.61 -18.52
C THR A 202 1.31 -16.12 -18.92
N PRO A 203 2.06 -16.77 -19.84
CA PRO A 203 3.38 -16.25 -20.24
C PRO A 203 3.32 -14.87 -20.90
N THR A 204 2.22 -14.56 -21.61
CA THR A 204 2.02 -13.24 -22.22
C THR A 204 1.73 -12.18 -21.17
N ARG A 205 0.94 -12.52 -20.15
CA ARG A 205 0.66 -11.65 -18.98
C ARG A 205 1.95 -11.32 -18.23
N ASN A 206 2.75 -12.33 -17.89
CA ASN A 206 4.04 -12.14 -17.22
C ASN A 206 4.99 -11.25 -18.06
N THR A 207 5.08 -11.51 -19.37
CA THR A 207 5.88 -10.68 -20.28
C THR A 207 5.39 -9.23 -20.30
N ALA A 208 4.08 -8.99 -20.28
CA ALA A 208 3.51 -7.65 -20.24
C ALA A 208 3.90 -6.91 -18.96
N VAL A 209 3.73 -7.56 -17.80
CA VAL A 209 4.11 -7.02 -16.50
C VAL A 209 5.62 -6.71 -16.45
N GLU A 210 6.47 -7.65 -16.85
CA GLU A 210 7.92 -7.48 -16.86
C GLU A 210 8.38 -6.33 -17.77
N ARG A 211 7.73 -6.16 -18.94
CA ARG A 211 8.00 -5.03 -19.84
C ARG A 211 7.63 -3.70 -19.20
N VAL A 212 6.43 -3.59 -18.64
CA VAL A 212 6.00 -2.34 -17.97
C VAL A 212 6.89 -2.05 -16.77
N ARG A 213 7.19 -3.05 -15.94
CA ARG A 213 8.06 -2.94 -14.78
C ARG A 213 9.46 -2.48 -15.15
N SER A 214 10.11 -3.12 -16.11
CA SER A 214 11.47 -2.75 -16.52
C SER A 214 11.54 -1.34 -17.12
N ILE A 215 10.59 -0.97 -17.99
CA ILE A 215 10.56 0.35 -18.63
C ILE A 215 10.32 1.45 -17.58
N LEU A 216 9.29 1.31 -16.73
CA LEU A 216 8.98 2.32 -15.73
C LEU A 216 10.07 2.41 -14.66
N THR A 217 10.65 1.30 -14.22
CA THR A 217 11.77 1.33 -13.26
C THR A 217 12.94 2.14 -13.80
N ARG A 218 13.29 1.94 -15.09
CA ARG A 218 14.36 2.70 -15.75
C ARG A 218 14.04 4.20 -15.84
N GLU A 219 12.80 4.57 -16.15
CA GLU A 219 12.40 5.97 -16.23
C GLU A 219 12.31 6.63 -14.84
N MET A 220 11.83 5.91 -13.82
CA MET A 220 11.82 6.39 -12.44
C MET A 220 13.25 6.60 -11.91
N ASP A 221 14.17 5.71 -12.24
CA ASP A 221 15.60 5.86 -11.93
C ASP A 221 16.22 7.08 -12.63
N ARG A 222 15.83 7.33 -13.89
CA ARG A 222 16.20 8.56 -14.63
C ARG A 222 15.66 9.80 -13.93
N LEU A 223 14.41 9.80 -13.47
CA LEU A 223 13.78 10.91 -12.74
C LEU A 223 14.47 11.15 -11.39
N LYS A 224 14.74 10.09 -10.62
CA LYS A 224 15.47 10.16 -9.35
C LYS A 224 16.86 10.77 -9.54
N SER A 225 17.57 10.33 -10.57
CA SER A 225 18.89 10.86 -10.94
C SER A 225 18.84 12.33 -11.38
N ALA A 226 17.84 12.70 -12.18
CA ALA A 226 17.65 14.08 -12.63
C ALA A 226 17.35 15.03 -11.45
N ARG A 227 16.53 14.60 -10.48
CA ARG A 227 16.23 15.35 -9.25
C ARG A 227 17.47 15.55 -8.38
N GLY A 228 18.27 14.50 -8.20
CA GLY A 228 19.55 14.58 -7.49
C GLY A 228 20.57 15.53 -8.16
N ALA A 229 20.45 15.77 -9.47
CA ALA A 229 21.30 16.72 -10.20
C ALA A 229 20.78 18.17 -10.14
N VAL A 230 19.47 18.38 -10.03
CA VAL A 230 18.84 19.72 -9.94
C VAL A 230 18.99 20.33 -8.54
N GLY A 231 19.00 19.51 -7.48
CA GLY A 231 19.30 19.96 -6.11
C GLY A 231 20.77 20.35 -5.85
N GLY A 232 21.65 20.22 -6.85
CA GLY A 232 23.10 20.45 -6.72
C GLY A 232 23.63 21.72 -7.38
N ARG A 233 22.79 22.66 -7.81
CA ARG A 233 23.22 23.88 -8.53
C ARG A 233 22.58 25.18 -8.01
N ILE A 234 22.85 25.50 -6.75
CA ILE A 234 22.86 26.90 -6.27
C ILE A 234 24.15 27.07 -5.45
N GLU A 235 25.29 26.92 -6.11
CA GLU A 235 26.59 27.30 -5.57
C GLU A 235 26.83 28.76 -5.95
N GLY A 236 26.36 29.67 -5.10
CA GLY A 236 26.39 31.09 -5.46
C GLY A 236 25.83 32.09 -4.44
N MET A 237 25.89 31.82 -3.14
CA MET A 237 26.04 32.87 -2.13
C MET A 237 26.34 32.24 -0.78
N GLY A 238 27.49 32.57 -0.20
CA GLY A 238 27.90 32.04 1.09
C GLY A 238 26.89 32.36 2.19
N ARG A 239 26.54 31.34 2.98
CA ARG A 239 26.06 31.47 4.36
C ARG A 239 26.15 30.12 5.07
N VAL A 240 27.12 30.08 5.99
CA VAL A 240 27.30 29.26 7.21
C VAL A 240 26.82 27.80 7.17
N ALA A 241 27.77 26.89 7.40
CA ALA A 241 27.57 25.47 7.60
C ALA A 241 26.47 25.15 8.63
N SER A 242 25.37 24.56 8.14
CA SER A 242 24.51 23.69 8.96
C SER A 242 24.74 22.25 8.50
N SER A 243 25.49 21.53 9.32
CA SER A 243 25.64 20.08 9.33
C SER A 243 24.34 19.36 9.00
N GLY A 244 24.40 18.38 8.10
CA GLY A 244 23.26 17.58 7.67
C GLY A 244 22.44 17.03 8.84
N GLY A 245 21.18 17.46 8.92
CA GLY A 245 20.18 16.98 9.86
C GLY A 245 19.33 15.88 9.24
N SER A 246 19.97 14.74 8.93
CA SER A 246 19.28 13.50 8.58
C SER A 246 18.51 13.02 9.81
N TRP A 247 17.16 12.99 9.73
CA TRP A 247 16.18 12.18 10.50
C TRP A 247 16.32 12.11 12.04
N TRP A 248 17.51 11.80 12.57
CA TRP A 248 17.87 11.74 13.99
C TRP A 248 17.61 13.02 14.78
N SER A 249 17.66 14.19 14.14
CA SER A 249 17.41 15.49 14.79
C SER A 249 15.96 15.64 15.28
N ARG A 250 14.99 15.01 14.60
CA ARG A 250 13.56 15.04 14.98
C ARG A 250 13.21 14.05 16.08
N LEU A 251 14.00 12.98 16.25
CA LEU A 251 13.81 11.96 17.28
C LEU A 251 14.33 12.40 18.66
N PHE A 252 15.23 13.40 18.73
CA PHE A 252 15.86 13.85 19.99
C PHE A 252 15.68 15.33 20.35
N GLY A 253 14.84 16.10 19.63
CA GLY A 253 14.16 17.24 20.24
C GLY A 253 14.17 18.56 19.48
N GLY A 254 13.17 19.38 19.81
CA GLY A 254 13.14 20.82 19.54
C GLY A 254 11.91 21.26 18.77
N GLY A 255 10.92 21.81 19.48
CA GLY A 255 9.65 22.25 18.93
C GLY A 255 9.66 23.64 18.29
N GLY A 256 8.54 23.92 17.62
CA GLY A 256 8.01 25.26 17.37
C GLY A 256 8.69 26.07 16.27
N GLY A 257 8.11 26.05 15.06
CA GLY A 257 8.48 26.96 13.97
C GLY A 257 7.51 26.86 12.81
N SER A 258 7.14 28.02 12.24
CA SER A 258 6.14 28.22 11.18
C SER A 258 6.34 27.32 9.96
N VAL A 259 5.26 26.66 9.53
CA VAL A 259 5.18 25.87 8.30
C VAL A 259 5.48 26.75 7.09
N SER A 260 6.65 26.53 6.50
CA SER A 260 7.04 27.11 5.21
C SER A 260 6.56 26.19 4.10
N GLU A 261 5.91 26.74 3.08
CA GLU A 261 5.38 26.01 1.91
C GLU A 261 6.46 25.23 1.13
N GLY A 262 7.75 25.52 1.40
CA GLY A 262 8.90 24.77 0.88
C GLY A 262 9.29 23.53 1.70
N GLU A 263 8.97 23.46 3.00
CA GLU A 263 9.28 22.28 3.84
C GLU A 263 8.33 21.12 3.54
N GLU A 264 7.03 21.40 3.29
CA GLU A 264 6.06 20.35 2.92
C GLU A 264 6.46 19.64 1.61
N VAL A 265 7.00 20.39 0.63
CA VAL A 265 7.43 19.82 -0.65
C VAL A 265 8.67 18.94 -0.50
N GLU A 266 9.64 19.35 0.35
CA GLU A 266 10.83 18.52 0.62
C GLU A 266 10.49 17.25 1.41
N GLU A 267 9.55 17.33 2.36
CA GLU A 267 9.06 16.18 3.13
C GLU A 267 8.31 15.19 2.24
N ASP A 268 7.41 15.69 1.38
CA ASP A 268 6.65 14.90 0.41
C ASP A 268 7.56 14.15 -0.59
N GLU A 269 8.68 14.75 -1.00
CA GLU A 269 9.63 14.11 -1.90
C GLU A 269 10.42 12.96 -1.24
N GLY A 270 10.70 13.06 0.07
CA GLY A 270 11.37 12.00 0.82
C GLY A 270 10.57 10.70 0.87
N LEU A 271 9.24 10.79 0.94
CA LEU A 271 8.32 9.64 1.04
C LEU A 271 8.35 8.72 -0.18
N VAL A 272 8.62 9.29 -1.36
CA VAL A 272 8.60 8.56 -2.62
C VAL A 272 10.00 8.16 -3.06
N TRP A 273 10.96 9.08 -2.98
CA TRP A 273 12.29 8.83 -3.57
C TRP A 273 13.24 8.06 -2.66
N GLY A 274 12.94 7.96 -1.36
CA GLY A 274 13.70 7.18 -0.39
C GLY A 274 15.16 7.61 -0.29
N ALA A 275 16.02 6.70 0.17
CA ALA A 275 17.44 6.96 0.35
C ALA A 275 18.23 7.07 -0.98
N LYS A 276 19.46 7.58 -0.89
CA LYS A 276 20.39 7.67 -2.03
C LYS A 276 20.68 6.28 -2.59
N GLY A 277 20.48 6.10 -3.90
CA GLY A 277 20.66 4.81 -4.58
C GLY A 277 19.72 4.66 -5.79
N PRO A 278 19.73 3.51 -6.46
CA PRO A 278 18.81 3.23 -7.56
C PRO A 278 17.36 3.26 -7.08
N TRP A 279 16.43 3.53 -7.99
CA TRP A 279 14.99 3.46 -7.68
C TRP A 279 14.55 2.02 -7.34
N ARG A 280 13.76 1.88 -6.27
CA ARG A 280 13.04 0.66 -5.91
C ARG A 280 11.59 1.02 -5.59
N TRP A 281 10.68 0.17 -6.01
CA TRP A 281 9.25 0.39 -5.77
C TRP A 281 8.86 0.12 -4.31
N GLU A 282 9.68 -0.67 -3.62
CA GLU A 282 9.53 -1.05 -2.23
C GLU A 282 10.03 0.03 -1.25
N ASP A 283 10.77 1.04 -1.73
CA ASP A 283 11.28 2.14 -0.91
C ASP A 283 10.21 3.21 -0.61
N VAL A 284 9.03 3.13 -1.24
CA VAL A 284 7.93 4.09 -1.04
C VAL A 284 7.23 3.80 0.28
N GLU A 285 7.30 4.72 1.23
CA GLU A 285 6.74 4.50 2.56
C GLU A 285 5.21 4.59 2.56
N GLY A 286 4.54 3.68 3.27
CA GLY A 286 3.08 3.66 3.43
C GLY A 286 2.31 3.11 2.22
N VAL A 287 3.01 2.69 1.16
CA VAL A 287 2.39 2.22 -0.10
C VAL A 287 2.84 0.81 -0.45
N GLU A 288 1.88 -0.10 -0.59
CA GLU A 288 2.15 -1.45 -1.11
C GLU A 288 1.98 -1.45 -2.64
N THR A 289 3.08 -1.66 -3.37
CA THR A 289 3.05 -1.68 -4.85
C THR A 289 2.89 -3.11 -5.37
N GLU A 290 1.81 -3.34 -6.11
CA GLU A 290 1.52 -4.61 -6.80
C GLU A 290 1.52 -4.43 -8.33
N TRP A 291 1.63 -5.53 -9.07
CA TRP A 291 1.67 -5.54 -10.53
C TRP A 291 0.71 -6.59 -11.08
N ALA A 292 -0.07 -6.23 -12.09
CA ALA A 292 -0.96 -7.17 -12.78
C ALA A 292 -1.02 -6.85 -14.27
N ALA A 293 -1.48 -7.82 -15.06
CA ALA A 293 -1.80 -7.64 -16.47
C ALA A 293 -3.30 -7.79 -16.71
N SER A 294 -3.77 -7.03 -17.70
CA SER A 294 -5.15 -7.12 -18.17
C SER A 294 -5.24 -6.94 -19.68
N GLY A 295 -6.30 -7.48 -20.27
CA GLY A 295 -6.68 -7.16 -21.64
C GLY A 295 -8.18 -7.31 -21.89
N LEU A 296 -8.65 -6.64 -22.92
CA LEU A 296 -10.02 -6.78 -23.43
C LEU A 296 -10.02 -8.04 -24.30
N GLY A 297 -10.25 -9.22 -23.70
CA GLY A 297 -10.41 -10.46 -24.46
C GLY A 297 -11.41 -10.29 -25.61
N SER A 298 -11.17 -10.95 -26.75
CA SER A 298 -12.07 -10.87 -27.89
C SER A 298 -13.46 -11.45 -27.57
N ILE A 299 -14.48 -10.74 -28.06
CA ILE A 299 -15.92 -11.03 -28.19
C ILE A 299 -16.37 -12.41 -27.66
N ARG A 300 -17.33 -12.37 -26.72
CA ARG A 300 -18.18 -13.46 -26.22
C ARG A 300 -18.23 -14.68 -27.16
N ASP A 301 -17.74 -15.82 -26.67
CA ASP A 301 -18.08 -17.10 -27.27
C ASP A 301 -19.59 -17.37 -27.12
N ALA A 302 -20.17 -18.08 -28.07
CA ALA A 302 -21.58 -18.50 -28.11
C ALA A 302 -22.03 -19.32 -26.87
N LYS A 303 -21.08 -19.70 -26.00
CA LYS A 303 -21.28 -20.42 -24.74
C LYS A 303 -21.29 -19.54 -23.48
N GLY A 304 -21.06 -18.23 -23.60
CA GLY A 304 -21.14 -17.27 -22.49
C GLY A 304 -19.97 -17.28 -21.50
N ASP A 305 -19.02 -18.19 -21.65
CA ASP A 305 -17.86 -18.30 -20.76
C ASP A 305 -16.69 -17.50 -21.34
N ALA A 306 -16.74 -16.18 -21.16
CA ALA A 306 -15.67 -15.28 -21.58
C ALA A 306 -14.57 -15.33 -20.52
N GLY A 307 -13.40 -15.89 -20.83
CA GLY A 307 -12.22 -15.71 -20.00
C GLY A 307 -11.76 -14.26 -20.12
N GLN A 308 -12.27 -13.42 -19.23
CA GLN A 308 -11.94 -12.01 -19.20
C GLN A 308 -10.50 -11.88 -18.72
N GLY A 309 -9.64 -11.18 -19.46
CA GLY A 309 -8.29 -10.82 -18.98
C GLY A 309 -8.34 -9.83 -17.81
N LEU A 310 -9.19 -10.08 -16.81
CA LEU A 310 -9.46 -9.27 -15.62
C LEU A 310 -9.28 -10.08 -14.33
N ASP A 311 -8.89 -11.36 -14.41
CA ASP A 311 -8.78 -12.25 -13.25
C ASP A 311 -7.84 -11.67 -12.17
N GLU A 312 -6.61 -11.30 -12.57
CA GLU A 312 -5.61 -10.70 -11.68
C GLU A 312 -6.09 -9.38 -11.07
N LEU A 313 -6.85 -8.60 -11.85
CA LEU A 313 -7.43 -7.35 -11.37
C LEU A 313 -8.56 -7.62 -10.35
N LYS A 314 -9.43 -8.60 -10.61
CA LYS A 314 -10.51 -9.00 -9.70
C LYS A 314 -9.94 -9.57 -8.40
N GLU A 315 -8.86 -10.33 -8.48
CA GLU A 315 -8.12 -10.85 -7.32
C GLU A 315 -7.51 -9.72 -6.49
N PHE A 316 -6.82 -8.76 -7.12
CA PHE A 316 -6.31 -7.57 -6.43
C PHE A 316 -7.44 -6.83 -5.69
N LEU A 317 -8.55 -6.56 -6.38
CA LEU A 317 -9.69 -5.84 -5.82
C LEU A 317 -10.34 -6.60 -4.63
N TRP A 318 -10.35 -7.93 -4.68
CA TRP A 318 -10.80 -8.76 -3.57
C TRP A 318 -9.90 -8.62 -2.34
N ASN A 319 -8.60 -8.50 -2.55
CA ASN A 319 -7.57 -8.43 -1.50
C ASN A 319 -7.42 -7.06 -0.81
N ILE A 320 -8.14 -6.02 -1.25
CA ILE A 320 -8.16 -4.68 -0.60
C ILE A 320 -8.87 -4.72 0.77
#